data_AF-A0A1N6P6J7-F1
#
_entry.id   AF-A0A1N6P6J7-F1
#
_cell.length_a   1.000
_cell.length_b   1.000
_cell.length_c   1.000
_cell.angle_alpha   90.00
_cell.angle_beta   90.00
_cell.angle_gamma   90.00
#
_symmetry.space_group_name_H-M   'P 1'
#
loop_
_entity.id
_entity.type
_entity.pdbx_description
1 polymer ?
#
loop_
_entity_poly.entity_id
_entity_poly.type
_entity_poly.pdbx_seq_one_letter_code
_entity_poly.pdbx_strand_id
1 'polypeptide(L)'
;MTTVILAVGLSYVVIALAIAMVYVYGFKRRFAGNFWGALVVAIIGTFAGGLVDYLFSDIIRHLSSVNGILNIFPPIIAATMVLSLFAFLSERKDHYD
;
A
#
# COMPACT_ATOMS: atom_id res chain seq x y z
N MET A 1 3.09 12.92 -21.37
CA MET A 1 2.19 11.86 -20.84
C MET A 1 2.97 10.75 -20.13
N THR A 2 4.08 10.26 -20.69
CA THR A 2 4.94 9.23 -20.07
C THR A 2 5.53 9.63 -18.71
N THR A 3 5.93 10.89 -18.54
CA THR A 3 6.49 11.42 -17.27
C THR A 3 5.50 11.42 -16.10
N VAL A 4 4.21 11.68 -16.37
CA VAL A 4 3.17 11.71 -15.33
C VAL A 4 2.88 10.31 -14.82
N ILE A 5 2.75 9.33 -15.72
CA ILE A 5 2.54 7.92 -15.36
C ILE A 5 3.73 7.39 -14.54
N LEU A 6 4.95 7.75 -14.93
CA LEU A 6 6.15 7.38 -14.18
C LEU A 6 6.17 7.99 -12.77
N ALA A 7 5.80 9.27 -12.64
CA ALA A 7 5.74 9.95 -11.35
C ALA A 7 4.67 9.35 -10.43
N VAL A 8 3.49 9.00 -10.97
CA VAL A 8 2.43 8.32 -10.21
C VAL A 8 2.89 6.95 -9.74
N GLY A 9 3.44 6.13 -10.65
CA GLY A 9 3.96 4.80 -10.29
C GLY A 9 5.07 4.89 -9.24
N LEU A 10 6.00 5.84 -9.38
CA LEU A 10 7.06 6.06 -8.41
C LEU A 10 6.50 6.47 -7.04
N SER A 11 5.48 7.32 -7.01
CA SER A 11 4.82 7.73 -5.77
C SER A 11 4.21 6.55 -5.01
N TYR A 12 3.58 5.61 -5.72
CA TYR A 12 3.01 4.39 -5.12
C TYR A 12 4.07 3.44 -4.58
N VAL A 13 5.22 3.35 -5.24
CA VAL A 13 6.37 2.58 -4.74
C VAL A 13 6.95 3.23 -3.48
N VAL A 14 7.09 4.56 -3.45
CA VAL A 14 7.58 5.28 -2.26
C VAL A 14 6.60 5.10 -1.08
N ILE A 15 5.29 5.19 -1.33
CA ILE A 15 4.27 4.96 -0.31
C ILE A 15 4.34 3.51 0.20
N ALA A 16 4.45 2.52 -0.69
CA ALA A 16 4.59 1.12 -0.32
C ALA A 16 5.81 0.86 0.56
N LEU A 17 6.96 1.45 0.20
CA LEU A 17 8.19 1.35 0.95
C LEU A 17 8.05 1.96 2.36
N ALA A 18 7.44 3.15 2.45
CA ALA A 18 7.19 3.81 3.73
C ALA A 18 6.28 2.97 4.64
N ILE A 19 5.18 2.43 4.11
CA ILE A 19 4.25 1.60 4.90
C ILE A 19 4.91 0.28 5.31
N ALA A 20 5.66 -0.37 4.42
CA ALA A 20 6.41 -1.57 4.74
C ALA A 20 7.42 -1.32 5.87
N MET A 21 8.13 -0.19 5.84
CA MET A 21 9.04 0.20 6.93
C MET A 21 8.30 0.40 8.25
N VAL A 22 7.15 1.09 8.25
CA VAL A 22 6.35 1.29 9.46
C VAL A 22 5.88 -0.04 10.03
N TYR A 23 5.43 -0.98 9.21
CA TYR A 23 4.95 -2.27 9.66
C TYR A 23 6.07 -3.20 10.18
N VAL A 24 7.21 -3.25 9.49
CA VAL A 24 8.32 -4.14 9.86
C VAL A 24 9.14 -3.56 11.01
N TYR A 25 9.49 -2.28 10.98
CA TYR A 25 10.35 -1.66 11.99
C TYR A 25 9.58 -0.93 13.09
N GLY A 26 8.47 -0.27 12.74
CA GLY A 26 7.63 0.45 13.71
C GLY A 26 6.79 -0.50 14.57
N PHE A 27 5.95 -1.32 13.92
CA PHE A 27 5.10 -2.29 14.61
C PHE A 27 5.82 -3.60 15.00
N LYS A 28 7.06 -3.80 14.52
CA LYS A 28 7.86 -5.00 14.77
C LYS A 28 7.11 -6.31 14.44
N ARG A 29 6.20 -6.27 13.47
CA ARG A 29 5.44 -7.47 13.08
C ARG A 29 6.33 -8.45 12.32
N ARG A 30 6.18 -9.73 12.62
CA ARG A 30 6.84 -10.81 11.87
C ARG A 30 6.03 -11.11 10.61
N PHE A 31 6.67 -10.98 9.47
CA PHE A 31 6.10 -11.26 8.16
C PHE A 31 6.81 -12.45 7.53
N ALA A 32 6.07 -13.31 6.84
CA ALA A 32 6.66 -14.36 6.01
C ALA A 32 7.50 -13.71 4.90
N GLY A 33 8.81 -13.94 4.93
CA GLY A 33 9.77 -13.28 4.03
C GLY A 33 10.34 -11.95 4.57
N ASN A 34 10.19 -11.65 5.85
CA ASN A 34 10.73 -10.46 6.53
C ASN A 34 10.31 -9.16 5.80
N PHE A 35 11.22 -8.18 5.72
CA PHE A 35 11.00 -6.90 5.04
C PHE A 35 10.59 -7.07 3.57
N TRP A 36 11.16 -8.04 2.86
CA TRP A 36 10.90 -8.24 1.44
C TRP A 36 9.48 -8.76 1.18
N GLY A 37 8.97 -9.66 2.04
CA GLY A 37 7.59 -10.11 1.99
C GLY A 37 6.61 -8.95 2.20
N ALA A 38 6.85 -8.13 3.24
CA ALA A 38 6.05 -6.94 3.49
C ALA A 38 6.11 -5.94 2.33
N LEU A 39 7.29 -5.72 1.73
CA LEU A 39 7.46 -4.77 0.63
C LEU A 39 6.67 -5.17 -0.62
N VAL A 40 6.75 -6.44 -1.04
CA VAL A 40 6.00 -6.92 -2.22
C VAL A 40 4.50 -6.78 -2.00
N VAL A 41 4.02 -7.16 -0.82
CA VAL A 41 2.61 -7.06 -0.44
C VAL A 41 2.15 -5.60 -0.37
N ALA A 42 2.97 -4.71 0.18
CA ALA A 42 2.70 -3.27 0.22
C ALA A 42 2.58 -2.67 -1.18
N ILE A 43 3.46 -3.06 -2.11
CA ILE A 43 3.42 -2.61 -3.50
C ILE A 43 2.12 -3.08 -4.16
N ILE A 44 1.74 -4.34 -4.01
CA ILE A 44 0.47 -4.86 -4.56
C ILE A 44 -0.71 -4.08 -3.97
N GLY A 45 -0.68 -3.79 -2.67
CA GLY A 45 -1.72 -3.05 -1.98
C GLY A 45 -1.84 -1.59 -2.42
N THR A 46 -0.74 -0.86 -2.61
CA THR A 46 -0.80 0.52 -3.12
C THR A 46 -1.28 0.56 -4.56
N PHE A 47 -0.85 -0.37 -5.42
CA PHE A 47 -1.36 -0.46 -6.79
C PHE A 47 -2.84 -0.80 -6.85
N ALA A 48 -3.30 -1.72 -6.00
CA ALA A 48 -4.73 -2.02 -5.87
C ALA A 48 -5.53 -0.80 -5.40
N GLY A 49 -5.02 -0.03 -4.44
CA GLY A 49 -5.66 1.21 -3.99
C GLY A 49 -5.68 2.31 -5.06
N GLY A 50 -4.62 2.41 -5.87
CA GLY A 50 -4.61 3.31 -7.04
C GLY A 50 -5.61 2.90 -8.12
N LEU A 51 -5.82 1.59 -8.32
CA LEU A 51 -6.85 1.08 -9.23
C LEU A 51 -8.26 1.34 -8.70
N VAL A 52 -8.48 1.18 -7.40
CA VAL A 52 -9.74 1.53 -6.73
C VAL A 52 -10.00 3.04 -6.84
N ASP A 53 -8.98 3.88 -6.67
CA ASP A 53 -9.11 5.33 -6.88
C ASP A 53 -9.51 5.67 -8.32
N TYR A 54 -8.91 5.00 -9.31
CA TYR A 54 -9.26 5.18 -10.72
C TYR A 54 -10.71 4.77 -11.01
N LEU A 55 -11.15 3.64 -10.47
CA LEU A 55 -12.51 3.09 -10.68
C LEU A 55 -13.59 3.89 -9.96
N PHE A 56 -13.29 4.45 -8.79
CA PHE A 56 -14.23 5.23 -7.96
C PHE A 56 -13.89 6.74 -7.95
N SER A 57 -13.20 7.21 -8.99
CA SER A 57 -12.66 8.58 -9.06
C SER A 57 -13.72 9.68 -8.89
N ASP A 58 -14.96 9.43 -9.32
CA ASP A 58 -16.09 10.35 -9.15
C ASP A 58 -16.54 10.53 -7.68
N ILE A 59 -16.41 9.49 -6.86
CA ILE A 59 -16.79 9.50 -5.44
C ILE A 59 -15.63 10.06 -4.59
N ILE A 60 -14.39 9.70 -4.93
CA ILE A 60 -13.21 10.05 -4.13
C ILE A 60 -12.75 11.49 -4.38
N ARG A 61 -13.07 12.07 -5.55
CA ARG A 61 -12.80 13.48 -5.88
C ARG A 61 -13.36 14.48 -4.86
N HIS A 62 -14.44 14.13 -4.18
CA HIS A 62 -15.06 15.00 -3.17
C HIS A 62 -14.38 14.96 -1.80
N LEU A 63 -13.55 13.94 -1.51
CA LEU A 63 -12.98 13.74 -0.17
C LEU A 63 -11.49 14.06 -0.05
N SER A 64 -10.72 14.07 -1.14
CA SER A 64 -9.27 13.84 -1.00
C SER A 64 -8.37 14.47 -2.08
N SER A 65 -8.73 15.64 -2.62
CA SER A 65 -7.84 16.34 -3.56
C SER A 65 -6.58 16.88 -2.85
N VAL A 66 -5.43 16.19 -3.00
CA VAL A 66 -4.10 16.80 -2.78
C VAL A 66 -3.67 17.42 -4.11
N ASN A 67 -3.69 18.77 -4.19
CA ASN A 67 -3.38 19.55 -5.40
C ASN A 67 -4.22 19.25 -6.66
N GLY A 68 -5.37 18.59 -6.55
CA GLY A 68 -6.29 18.34 -7.68
C GLY A 68 -5.80 17.32 -8.72
N ILE A 69 -4.65 16.67 -8.50
CA ILE A 69 -3.95 15.83 -9.49
C ILE A 69 -3.69 14.40 -8.97
N LEU A 70 -3.54 14.20 -7.65
CA LEU A 70 -3.15 12.89 -7.11
C LEU A 70 -3.80 12.59 -5.75
N ASN A 71 -4.58 11.51 -5.67
CA ASN A 71 -5.13 11.03 -4.40
C ASN A 71 -4.21 9.97 -3.78
N ILE A 72 -3.57 10.32 -2.67
CA ILE A 72 -2.65 9.41 -1.95
C ILE A 72 -3.36 8.53 -0.92
N PHE A 73 -4.58 8.86 -0.52
CA PHE A 73 -5.30 8.18 0.57
C PHE A 73 -5.77 6.76 0.19
N PRO A 74 -6.41 6.53 -0.97
CA PRO A 74 -6.80 5.16 -1.36
C PRO A 74 -5.62 4.18 -1.45
N PRO A 75 -4.45 4.53 -2.05
CA PRO A 75 -3.29 3.65 -2.04
C PRO A 75 -2.77 3.35 -0.62
N ILE A 76 -2.76 4.34 0.28
CA ILE A 76 -2.31 4.13 1.67
C ILE A 76 -3.25 3.18 2.42
N ILE A 77 -4.56 3.40 2.31
CA ILE A 77 -5.57 2.57 3.00
C ILE A 77 -5.52 1.14 2.49
N ALA A 78 -5.49 0.96 1.17
CA ALA A 78 -5.42 -0.36 0.56
C ALA A 78 -4.14 -1.11 0.95
N ALA A 79 -2.97 -0.45 0.87
CA ALA A 79 -1.71 -1.05 1.31
C ALA A 79 -1.74 -1.46 2.78
N THR A 80 -2.33 -0.63 3.63
CA THR A 80 -2.47 -0.92 5.06
C THR A 80 -3.39 -2.11 5.33
N MET A 81 -4.53 -2.21 4.62
CA MET A 81 -5.47 -3.35 4.73
C MET A 81 -4.84 -4.65 4.24
N VAL A 82 -4.15 -4.61 3.10
CA VAL A 82 -3.51 -5.81 2.53
C VAL A 82 -2.37 -6.27 3.42
N LEU A 83 -1.54 -5.35 3.94
CA LEU A 83 -0.48 -5.68 4.89
C LEU A 83 -1.01 -6.21 6.21
N SER A 84 -2.09 -5.66 6.75
CA SER A 84 -2.65 -6.14 8.01
C SER A 84 -3.24 -7.54 7.86
N LEU A 85 -3.91 -7.83 6.74
CA LEU A 85 -4.39 -9.17 6.42
C LEU A 85 -3.22 -10.15 6.26
N PHE A 86 -2.17 -9.75 5.54
CA PHE A 86 -0.99 -10.57 5.35
C PHE A 86 -0.25 -10.83 6.66
N ALA A 87 -0.10 -9.83 7.51
CA ALA A 87 0.48 -9.97 8.85
C ALA A 87 -0.30 -10.98 9.69
N PHE A 88 -1.63 -10.88 9.69
CA PHE A 88 -2.51 -11.79 10.43
C PHE A 88 -2.39 -13.24 9.94
N LEU A 89 -2.33 -13.46 8.63
CA LEU A 89 -2.13 -14.79 8.05
C LEU A 89 -0.72 -15.34 8.36
N SER A 90 0.29 -14.48 8.36
CA SER A 90 1.66 -14.86 8.71
C SER A 90 1.81 -15.26 10.17
N GLU A 91 1.22 -14.51 11.10
CA GLU A 91 1.25 -14.82 12.54
C GLU A 91 0.56 -16.16 12.84
N ARG A 92 -0.51 -16.51 12.12
CA ARG A 92 -1.15 -17.84 12.25
C ARG A 92 -0.28 -18.98 11.78
N LYS A 93 0.52 -18.78 10.72
CA LYS A 93 1.39 -19.83 10.17
C LYS A 93 2.53 -20.17 11.13
N ASP A 94 3.13 -19.17 11.76
CA ASP A 94 4.21 -19.33 12.76
C ASP A 94 3.76 -20.04 14.05
N HIS A 95 2.44 -20.30 14.21
CA HIS A 95 1.86 -20.97 15.38
C HIS A 95 1.53 -22.45 15.14
N TYR A 96 1.68 -22.94 13.91
CA TYR A 96 1.40 -24.34 13.51
C TYR A 96 2.66 -25.09 13.06
N ASP A 97 3.81 -24.42 12.98
CA ASP A 97 5.14 -25.00 12.76
C ASP A 97 5.90 -25.08 14.10
#